data_AF-A0A3E0PT62-F1
#
_entry.id   AF-A0A3E0PT62-F1
#
_cell.length_a   1.000
_cell.length_b   1.000
_cell.length_c   1.000
_cell.angle_alpha   90.00
_cell.angle_beta   90.00
_cell.angle_gamma   90.00
#
_symmetry.space_group_name_H-M   'P 1'
#
loop_
_entity.id
_entity.type
_entity.pdbx_description
1 polymer ?
#
loop_
_entity_poly.entity_id
_entity_poly.type
_entity_poly.pdbx_seq_one_letter_code
_entity_poly.pdbx_strand_id
1 'polypeptide(L)'
;MNQVRIAVRDGRRGVHSVVGRDLAERIADSLSAEPETIEELERCSRRYVDPDEWCGFRGFLDGIDERPGDGGLVIIDLTARLTVMEWNDRPEVYDDETVGDETDDFRFKRFYRLPDDWLLASESRGWRDLAEQRRRARDARPPLDARPVLYGRPLLEFVAAQAFTVFPDLPAGQQCESELDGPVVEGIRDVHARWLSTSRDDLRGKSPRDVLLDKRRFIDGDMQDRANQWSETGECPPTLDRDTHAWRYAGFGTHEVVMYYDLVRELLWSCREQIETLRTSGGLAQLSPGDFLTTEVPRLEQVRDNWLDAPDPEFSGRTPRSIIENERDRRPEAESGHDAMIDHDCPLCQMMADMPGPVFWHLDGSHMDWDFAFSFHRTREEYDAEQREYEEFSRRWDEKEAERKRLQLEDPSAAADDSVWKSSYVADDGPNDPVGMRLFGIGSRLAELTVELRQTEEVRPLIDQLNRDFGNLREVVSTPDGSSGAALIEPVLERFCETLFGVAEARHDLEDRCEDLQRSLRRFLEPPDDSPGEFPDYGDDVPS
;
A
#
# COMPACT_ATOMS: atom_id res chain seq x y z
N MET A 1 5.93 -38.28 9.89
CA MET A 1 6.91 -37.27 9.43
C MET A 1 6.96 -37.35 7.93
N ASN A 2 6.38 -36.38 7.23
CA ASN A 2 6.37 -36.37 5.77
C ASN A 2 7.72 -35.82 5.30
N GLN A 3 8.70 -36.73 5.17
CA GLN A 3 10.04 -36.40 4.70
C GLN A 3 10.05 -36.30 3.18
N VAL A 4 10.52 -35.17 2.68
CA VAL A 4 10.49 -34.79 1.27
C VAL A 4 11.92 -34.69 0.78
N ARG A 5 12.19 -35.18 -0.43
CA ARG A 5 13.45 -34.86 -1.09
C ARG A 5 13.36 -33.47 -1.69
N ILE A 6 14.24 -32.57 -1.28
CA ILE A 6 14.39 -31.25 -1.91
C ILE A 6 15.71 -31.21 -2.69
N ALA A 7 15.66 -30.71 -3.91
CA ALA A 7 16.83 -30.45 -4.74
C ALA A 7 16.76 -29.02 -5.28
N VAL A 8 17.80 -28.24 -5.05
CA VAL A 8 17.90 -26.85 -5.49
C VAL A 8 19.09 -26.71 -6.43
N ARG A 9 18.92 -26.01 -7.54
CA ARG A 9 20.03 -25.65 -8.44
C ARG A 9 19.96 -24.20 -8.87
N ASP A 10 21.15 -23.66 -9.14
CA ASP A 10 21.35 -22.42 -9.86
C ASP A 10 22.27 -22.66 -11.08
N GLY A 11 22.79 -21.58 -11.67
CA GLY A 11 23.68 -21.64 -12.82
C GLY A 11 25.07 -22.20 -12.52
N ARG A 12 25.43 -22.38 -11.24
CA ARG A 12 26.77 -22.78 -10.79
C ARG A 12 26.79 -24.17 -10.20
N ARG A 13 25.81 -24.54 -9.39
CA ARG A 13 25.77 -25.82 -8.67
C ARG A 13 24.35 -26.32 -8.42
N GLY A 14 24.27 -27.57 -7.98
CA GLY A 14 23.06 -28.17 -7.44
C GLY A 14 23.34 -28.75 -6.07
N VAL A 15 22.35 -28.71 -5.19
CA VAL A 15 22.39 -29.30 -3.85
C VAL A 15 21.08 -30.05 -3.57
N HIS A 16 21.11 -31.10 -2.76
CA HIS A 16 19.91 -31.82 -2.35
C HIS A 16 19.99 -32.36 -0.93
N SER A 17 18.84 -32.59 -0.32
CA SER A 17 18.70 -33.24 0.99
C SER A 17 17.32 -33.86 1.16
N VAL A 18 17.13 -34.58 2.26
CA VAL A 18 15.81 -35.00 2.74
C VAL A 18 15.45 -34.13 3.94
N VAL A 19 14.34 -33.41 3.83
CA VAL A 19 13.87 -32.44 4.85
C VAL A 19 12.43 -32.71 5.23
N GLY A 20 11.94 -32.07 6.30
CA GLY A 20 10.50 -32.06 6.58
C GLY A 20 9.75 -31.25 5.52
N ARG A 21 8.51 -31.67 5.20
CA ARG A 21 7.64 -30.97 4.23
C ARG A 21 7.49 -29.47 4.52
N ASP A 22 7.25 -29.09 5.78
CA ASP A 22 7.10 -27.69 6.19
C ASP A 22 8.32 -26.83 5.82
N LEU A 23 9.53 -27.34 6.07
CA LEU A 23 10.77 -26.65 5.67
C LEU A 23 10.90 -26.54 4.15
N ALA A 24 10.54 -27.58 3.39
CA ALA A 24 10.57 -27.53 1.92
C ALA A 24 9.59 -26.48 1.37
N GLU A 25 8.40 -26.36 1.96
CA GLU A 25 7.42 -25.34 1.60
C GLU A 25 7.94 -23.95 1.96
N ARG A 26 8.48 -23.71 3.16
CA ARG A 26 9.06 -22.40 3.54
C ARG A 26 10.23 -21.99 2.63
N ILE A 27 11.06 -22.93 2.18
CA ILE A 27 12.11 -22.66 1.19
C ILE A 27 11.48 -22.25 -0.16
N ALA A 28 10.35 -22.84 -0.56
CA ALA A 28 9.63 -22.43 -1.75
C ALA A 28 8.93 -21.07 -1.59
N ASP A 29 8.39 -20.76 -0.41
CA ASP A 29 7.78 -19.46 -0.09
C ASP A 29 8.83 -18.33 -0.24
N SER A 30 10.09 -18.64 0.05
CA SER A 30 11.25 -17.74 -0.09
C SER A 30 11.54 -17.30 -1.52
N LEU A 31 10.93 -17.95 -2.52
CA LEU A 31 11.05 -17.58 -3.92
C LEU A 31 10.33 -16.27 -4.25
N SER A 32 9.44 -15.80 -3.36
CA SER A 32 8.85 -14.45 -3.38
C SER A 32 9.90 -13.35 -3.38
N ALA A 33 11.07 -13.59 -2.78
CA ALA A 33 12.20 -12.67 -2.77
C ALA A 33 13.01 -12.66 -4.07
N GLU A 34 12.55 -13.37 -5.11
CA GLU A 34 13.17 -13.46 -6.43
C GLU A 34 14.67 -13.86 -6.44
N PRO A 35 15.14 -14.86 -5.67
CA PRO A 35 16.55 -15.28 -5.70
C PRO A 35 16.94 -15.89 -7.07
N GLU A 36 18.18 -15.68 -7.51
CA GLU A 36 18.78 -16.30 -8.71
C GLU A 36 19.89 -17.31 -8.37
N THR A 37 20.42 -17.25 -7.14
CA THR A 37 21.50 -18.13 -6.64
C THR A 37 21.10 -18.83 -5.35
N ILE A 38 21.74 -19.98 -5.08
CA ILE A 38 21.48 -20.73 -3.85
C ILE A 38 21.83 -19.89 -2.61
N GLU A 39 22.87 -19.05 -2.69
CA GLU A 39 23.26 -18.15 -1.60
C GLU A 39 22.23 -17.04 -1.36
N GLU A 40 21.59 -16.52 -2.41
CA GLU A 40 20.46 -15.59 -2.25
C GLU A 40 19.25 -16.30 -1.67
N LEU A 41 18.90 -17.49 -2.16
CA LEU A 41 17.79 -18.27 -1.62
C LEU A 41 17.97 -18.53 -0.11
N GLU A 42 19.18 -18.92 0.31
CA GLU A 42 19.49 -19.13 1.73
C GLU A 42 19.24 -17.89 2.59
N ARG A 43 19.64 -16.71 2.09
CA ARG A 43 19.38 -15.43 2.78
C ARG A 43 17.91 -15.09 2.80
N CYS A 44 17.21 -15.25 1.69
CA CYS A 44 15.78 -14.98 1.54
C CYS A 44 14.93 -15.88 2.44
N SER A 45 15.36 -17.11 2.68
CA SER A 45 14.66 -18.06 3.54
C SER A 45 14.60 -17.68 5.00
N ARG A 46 15.43 -16.74 5.47
CA ARG A 46 15.29 -16.14 6.80
C ARG A 46 13.96 -15.40 6.99
N ARG A 47 13.28 -15.05 5.89
CA ARG A 47 11.94 -14.47 5.92
C ARG A 47 10.89 -15.44 6.45
N TYR A 48 11.10 -16.75 6.31
CA TYR A 48 10.08 -17.76 6.62
C TYR A 48 10.59 -18.87 7.55
N VAL A 49 11.90 -18.98 7.73
CA VAL A 49 12.54 -20.03 8.51
C VAL A 49 13.37 -19.40 9.61
N ASP A 50 13.12 -19.83 10.85
CA ASP A 50 13.92 -19.43 12.00
C ASP A 50 15.38 -19.91 11.80
N PRO A 51 16.38 -19.02 11.96
CA PRO A 51 17.79 -19.39 11.89
C PRO A 51 18.20 -20.53 12.83
N ASP A 52 17.51 -20.72 13.96
CA ASP A 52 17.74 -21.81 14.91
C ASP A 52 17.14 -23.15 14.42
N GLU A 53 16.11 -23.10 13.57
CA GLU A 53 15.50 -24.29 12.94
C GLU A 53 16.29 -24.78 11.71
N TRP A 54 16.95 -23.87 10.99
CA TRP A 54 17.63 -24.20 9.73
C TRP A 54 18.94 -23.43 9.52
N CYS A 55 20.05 -24.16 9.49
CA CYS A 55 21.40 -23.62 9.24
C CYS A 55 21.75 -23.45 7.75
N GLY A 56 20.75 -23.17 6.91
CA GLY A 56 20.91 -22.99 5.46
C GLY A 56 21.16 -24.29 4.69
N PHE A 57 21.79 -24.20 3.52
CA PHE A 57 22.13 -25.38 2.71
C PHE A 57 23.37 -26.12 3.23
N ARG A 58 23.89 -25.75 4.41
CA ARG A 58 25.00 -26.46 5.05
C ARG A 58 24.56 -27.89 5.40
N GLY A 59 25.27 -28.87 4.85
CA GLY A 59 24.98 -30.28 5.04
C GLY A 59 24.10 -30.90 3.96
N PHE A 60 23.63 -30.11 2.99
CA PHE A 60 23.08 -30.66 1.75
C PHE A 60 24.20 -31.30 0.93
N LEU A 61 23.87 -32.34 0.19
CA LEU A 61 24.79 -33.07 -0.68
C LEU A 61 24.88 -32.38 -2.05
N ASP A 62 26.07 -32.39 -2.64
CA ASP A 62 26.28 -31.85 -3.99
C ASP A 62 25.53 -32.66 -5.06
N GLY A 63 25.04 -31.95 -6.07
CA GLY A 63 24.28 -32.51 -7.18
C GLY A 63 22.77 -32.49 -6.96
N ILE A 64 22.04 -33.12 -7.89
CA ILE A 64 20.58 -33.18 -7.89
C ILE A 64 20.16 -34.65 -7.81
N ASP A 65 19.48 -35.03 -6.72
CA ASP A 65 18.84 -36.33 -6.57
C ASP A 65 17.34 -36.19 -6.79
N GLU A 66 16.86 -36.79 -7.89
CA GLU A 66 15.47 -36.69 -8.36
C GLU A 66 14.61 -37.85 -7.87
N ARG A 67 15.14 -38.74 -7.03
CA ARG A 67 14.34 -39.84 -6.48
C ARG A 67 13.41 -39.27 -5.41
N PRO A 68 12.07 -39.43 -5.51
CA PRO A 68 11.17 -38.96 -4.47
C PRO A 68 11.51 -39.56 -3.11
N GLY A 69 11.34 -38.77 -2.05
CA GLY A 69 11.32 -39.27 -0.68
C GLY A 69 9.96 -39.86 -0.33
N ASP A 70 9.79 -40.29 0.91
CA ASP A 70 8.54 -40.90 1.40
C ASP A 70 7.34 -39.95 1.30
N GLY A 71 7.57 -38.64 1.44
CA GLY A 71 6.57 -37.58 1.33
C GLY A 71 6.52 -36.87 -0.02
N GLY A 72 7.40 -37.21 -0.97
CA GLY A 72 7.45 -36.60 -2.30
C GLY A 72 8.79 -35.98 -2.70
N LEU A 73 8.75 -35.12 -3.71
CA LEU A 73 9.89 -34.46 -4.35
C LEU A 73 9.62 -32.98 -4.60
N VAL A 74 10.58 -32.13 -4.22
CA VAL A 74 10.62 -30.70 -4.55
C VAL A 74 11.90 -30.42 -5.33
N ILE A 75 11.78 -29.85 -6.53
CA ILE A 75 12.92 -29.37 -7.32
C ILE A 75 12.77 -27.88 -7.54
N ILE A 76 13.79 -27.10 -7.20
CA ILE A 76 13.85 -25.66 -7.45
C ILE A 76 15.02 -25.39 -8.39
N ASP A 77 14.73 -24.92 -9.60
CA ASP A 77 15.72 -24.44 -10.58
C ASP A 77 15.63 -22.91 -10.66
N LEU A 78 16.51 -22.23 -9.93
CA LEU A 78 16.51 -20.78 -9.76
C LEU A 78 16.71 -20.07 -11.10
N THR A 79 17.66 -20.54 -11.92
CA THR A 79 17.96 -19.95 -13.23
C THR A 79 16.80 -20.14 -14.21
N ALA A 80 16.09 -21.26 -14.12
CA ALA A 80 14.89 -21.50 -14.93
C ALA A 80 13.62 -20.84 -14.38
N ARG A 81 13.65 -20.29 -13.15
CA ARG A 81 12.45 -19.87 -12.39
C ARG A 81 11.37 -20.96 -12.43
N LEU A 82 11.76 -22.18 -12.06
CA LEU A 82 10.89 -23.37 -12.08
C LEU A 82 10.93 -24.06 -10.73
N THR A 83 9.75 -24.35 -10.20
CA THR A 83 9.58 -25.20 -9.02
C THR A 83 8.71 -26.38 -9.37
N VAL A 84 9.21 -27.59 -9.15
CA VAL A 84 8.45 -28.84 -9.29
C VAL A 84 8.08 -29.32 -7.90
N MET A 85 6.80 -29.56 -7.63
CA MET A 85 6.31 -30.11 -6.38
C MET A 85 5.41 -31.33 -6.62
N GLU A 86 5.99 -32.51 -6.40
CA GLU A 86 5.31 -33.80 -6.51
C GLU A 86 5.06 -34.35 -5.09
N TRP A 87 3.81 -34.27 -4.63
CA TRP A 87 3.38 -34.76 -3.32
C TRP A 87 2.58 -36.05 -3.45
N ASN A 88 2.77 -36.98 -2.51
CA ASN A 88 1.97 -38.22 -2.48
C ASN A 88 0.53 -37.98 -2.02
N ASP A 89 0.30 -36.95 -1.17
CA ASP A 89 -1.00 -36.59 -0.60
C ASP A 89 -1.35 -35.13 -0.96
N ARG A 90 -1.64 -34.85 -2.23
CA ARG A 90 -2.17 -33.53 -2.62
C ARG A 90 -3.59 -33.38 -2.09
N PRO A 91 -3.91 -32.35 -1.27
CA PRO A 91 -5.28 -31.86 -1.25
C PRO A 91 -5.65 -31.39 -2.66
N GLU A 92 -6.85 -31.74 -3.11
CA GLU A 92 -7.38 -31.29 -4.39
C GLU A 92 -7.51 -29.76 -4.36
N VAL A 93 -6.77 -29.10 -5.26
CA VAL A 93 -6.91 -27.68 -5.67
C VAL A 93 -6.42 -26.64 -4.66
N TYR A 94 -5.18 -26.18 -4.85
CA TYR A 94 -4.79 -24.81 -4.50
C TYR A 94 -5.27 -23.92 -5.63
N ASP A 95 -6.24 -23.04 -5.37
CA ASP A 95 -6.65 -22.01 -6.33
C ASP A 95 -5.65 -20.84 -6.27
N ASP A 96 -5.39 -20.23 -7.42
CA ASP A 96 -4.18 -19.44 -7.72
C ASP A 96 -4.13 -18.06 -7.02
N GLU A 97 -5.15 -17.67 -6.25
CA GLU A 97 -5.32 -16.27 -5.86
C GLU A 97 -4.95 -15.92 -4.42
N THR A 98 -4.76 -16.89 -3.51
CA THR A 98 -4.13 -16.64 -2.20
C THR A 98 -3.85 -17.95 -1.48
N VAL A 99 -2.58 -18.28 -1.24
CA VAL A 99 -2.20 -19.43 -0.40
C VAL A 99 -2.38 -19.03 1.08
N GLY A 100 -3.63 -18.87 1.51
CA GLY A 100 -4.02 -18.73 2.90
C GLY A 100 -4.68 -20.02 3.36
N ASP A 101 -3.91 -20.96 3.93
CA ASP A 101 -4.50 -22.18 4.49
C ASP A 101 -5.21 -21.82 5.81
N GLU A 102 -6.54 -21.75 5.78
CA GLU A 102 -7.40 -21.50 6.95
C GLU A 102 -7.64 -22.76 7.79
N THR A 103 -6.78 -23.78 7.71
CA THR A 103 -6.93 -24.97 8.55
C THR A 103 -6.47 -24.71 9.99
N ASP A 104 -7.42 -24.27 10.80
CA ASP A 104 -7.80 -24.66 12.18
C ASP A 104 -6.76 -25.14 13.24
N ASP A 105 -5.46 -24.87 13.09
CA ASP A 105 -4.47 -25.26 14.10
C ASP A 105 -3.30 -24.26 14.18
N PHE A 106 -3.55 -23.00 14.57
CA PHE A 106 -2.56 -21.97 15.00
C PHE A 106 -1.24 -21.81 14.21
N ARG A 107 -1.12 -22.41 13.02
CA ARG A 107 0.04 -22.30 12.15
C ARG A 107 -0.15 -21.00 11.38
N PHE A 108 0.70 -20.03 11.71
CA PHE A 108 0.82 -18.72 11.09
C PHE A 108 0.45 -18.75 9.60
N LYS A 109 -0.49 -17.88 9.20
CA LYS A 109 -0.91 -17.74 7.81
C LYS A 109 0.30 -17.29 7.01
N ARG A 110 0.75 -18.12 6.07
CA ARG A 110 1.96 -17.81 5.29
C ARG A 110 1.60 -16.91 4.13
N PHE A 111 1.86 -15.62 4.29
CA PHE A 111 1.70 -14.65 3.20
C PHE A 111 2.91 -14.71 2.28
N TYR A 112 2.73 -15.25 1.07
CA TYR A 112 3.70 -15.13 0.00
C TYR A 112 3.02 -15.08 -1.35
N ARG A 113 3.67 -14.40 -2.29
CA ARG A 113 3.31 -14.37 -3.71
C ARG A 113 4.54 -14.67 -4.53
N LEU A 114 4.37 -15.38 -5.63
CA LEU A 114 5.44 -15.59 -6.61
C LEU A 114 5.20 -14.66 -7.80
N PRO A 115 6.24 -14.04 -8.35
CA PRO A 115 6.08 -13.30 -9.59
C PRO A 115 5.73 -14.23 -10.76
N ASP A 116 4.99 -13.72 -11.74
CA ASP A 116 4.47 -14.44 -12.91
C ASP A 116 5.55 -15.19 -13.73
N ASP A 117 6.83 -14.84 -13.56
CA ASP A 117 7.94 -15.53 -14.20
C ASP A 117 8.41 -16.80 -13.48
N TRP A 118 7.85 -17.14 -12.32
CA TRP A 118 7.96 -18.47 -11.72
C TRP A 118 6.92 -19.44 -12.29
N LEU A 119 7.36 -20.64 -12.63
CA LEU A 119 6.45 -21.72 -13.02
C LEU A 119 6.40 -22.78 -11.93
N LEU A 120 5.20 -23.08 -11.46
CA LEU A 120 4.93 -24.20 -10.56
C LEU A 120 4.48 -25.41 -11.39
N ALA A 121 5.25 -26.50 -11.35
CA ALA A 121 4.95 -27.75 -12.03
C ALA A 121 4.61 -28.84 -11.00
N SER A 122 3.59 -29.64 -11.28
CA SER A 122 3.15 -30.73 -10.40
C SER A 122 3.82 -32.07 -10.66
N GLU A 123 4.43 -32.22 -11.84
CA GLU A 123 4.99 -33.48 -12.31
C GLU A 123 6.49 -33.33 -12.55
N SER A 124 7.28 -34.26 -11.98
CA SER A 124 8.72 -34.30 -12.23
C SER A 124 9.06 -34.81 -13.63
N ARG A 125 8.17 -35.55 -14.30
CA ARG A 125 8.49 -36.09 -15.63
C ARG A 125 8.71 -34.97 -16.65
N GLY A 126 9.91 -34.93 -17.24
CA GLY A 126 10.26 -33.95 -18.28
C GLY A 126 10.68 -32.57 -17.74
N TRP A 127 10.82 -32.40 -16.42
CA TRP A 127 11.18 -31.12 -15.81
C TRP A 127 12.49 -30.53 -16.36
N ARG A 128 13.47 -31.37 -16.72
CA ARG A 128 14.76 -30.94 -17.26
C ARG A 128 14.65 -30.24 -18.61
N ASP A 129 13.80 -30.78 -19.50
CA ASP A 129 13.58 -30.20 -20.83
C ASP A 129 12.83 -28.87 -20.69
N LEU A 130 11.84 -28.81 -19.79
CA LEU A 130 11.13 -27.59 -19.43
C LEU A 130 12.08 -26.54 -18.84
N ALA A 131 12.92 -26.92 -17.88
CA ALA A 131 13.91 -26.03 -17.27
C ALA A 131 14.89 -25.48 -18.32
N GLU A 132 15.36 -26.33 -19.24
CA GLU A 132 16.25 -25.93 -20.32
C GLU A 132 15.58 -24.95 -21.30
N GLN A 133 14.32 -25.19 -21.66
CA GLN A 133 13.54 -24.26 -22.47
C GLN A 133 13.41 -22.89 -21.79
N ARG A 134 13.10 -22.88 -20.48
CA ARG A 134 12.96 -21.64 -19.70
C ARG A 134 14.27 -20.89 -19.55
N ARG A 135 15.37 -21.58 -19.26
CA ARG A 135 16.72 -20.98 -19.24
C ARG A 135 17.03 -20.29 -20.57
N ARG A 136 16.82 -20.96 -21.70
CA ARG A 136 17.03 -20.34 -23.03
C ARG A 136 16.14 -19.13 -23.27
N ALA A 137 14.88 -19.18 -22.83
CA ALA A 137 13.97 -18.04 -22.96
C ALA A 137 14.42 -16.84 -22.12
N ARG A 138 14.93 -17.08 -20.90
CA ARG A 138 15.49 -16.05 -20.01
C ARG A 138 16.83 -15.52 -20.50
N ASP A 139 17.71 -16.39 -21.01
CA ASP A 139 18.98 -15.99 -21.63
C ASP A 139 18.75 -15.11 -22.86
N ALA A 140 17.67 -15.36 -23.61
CA ALA A 140 17.25 -14.51 -24.74
C ALA A 140 16.71 -13.14 -24.30
N ARG A 141 16.36 -12.97 -23.02
CA ARG A 141 15.80 -11.74 -22.43
C ARG A 141 16.43 -11.50 -21.05
N PRO A 142 17.73 -11.16 -20.99
CA PRO A 142 18.42 -11.00 -19.71
C PRO A 142 17.75 -9.92 -18.85
N PRO A 143 17.91 -9.91 -17.53
CA PRO A 143 17.41 -8.83 -16.67
C PRO A 143 17.84 -7.44 -17.18
N LEU A 144 16.99 -6.43 -16.99
CA LEU A 144 17.26 -5.04 -17.39
C LEU A 144 17.24 -4.17 -16.14
N ASP A 145 18.34 -3.45 -15.90
CA ASP A 145 18.37 -2.38 -14.90
C ASP A 145 17.77 -1.11 -15.52
N ALA A 146 16.47 -0.88 -15.28
CA ALA A 146 15.74 0.25 -15.87
C ALA A 146 15.99 1.58 -15.15
N ARG A 147 16.39 1.53 -13.87
CA ARG A 147 16.57 2.72 -13.03
C ARG A 147 17.61 3.72 -13.59
N PRO A 148 18.73 3.31 -14.20
CA PRO A 148 19.63 4.23 -14.91
C PRO A 148 19.01 4.99 -16.08
N VAL A 149 17.94 4.47 -16.69
CA VAL A 149 17.20 5.18 -17.76
C VAL A 149 16.16 6.11 -17.13
N LEU A 150 15.39 5.59 -16.18
CA LEU A 150 14.30 6.31 -15.52
C LEU A 150 14.81 7.47 -14.66
N TYR A 151 15.82 7.26 -13.83
CA TYR A 151 16.36 8.29 -12.92
C TYR A 151 17.63 8.96 -13.46
N GLY A 152 18.23 8.43 -14.53
CA GLY A 152 19.52 8.88 -15.01
C GLY A 152 19.45 9.87 -16.16
N ARG A 153 20.59 10.01 -16.83
CA ARG A 153 20.80 10.96 -17.94
C ARG A 153 19.73 10.91 -19.05
N PRO A 154 19.20 9.73 -19.47
CA PRO A 154 18.18 9.69 -20.52
C PRO A 154 16.89 10.45 -20.18
N LEU A 155 16.41 10.39 -18.93
CA LEU A 155 15.29 11.21 -18.46
C LEU A 155 15.64 12.70 -18.54
N LEU A 156 16.79 13.08 -17.99
CA LEU A 156 17.18 14.49 -17.85
C LEU A 156 17.39 15.16 -19.22
N GLU A 157 18.00 14.45 -20.16
CA GLU A 157 18.14 14.91 -21.55
C GLU A 157 16.77 15.09 -22.22
N PHE A 158 15.83 14.17 -21.98
CA PHE A 158 14.47 14.29 -22.50
C PHE A 158 13.75 15.51 -21.91
N VAL A 159 13.74 15.65 -20.58
CA VAL A 159 13.08 16.76 -19.88
C VAL A 159 13.63 18.10 -20.36
N ALA A 160 14.95 18.28 -20.39
CA ALA A 160 15.57 19.52 -20.85
C ALA A 160 15.25 19.82 -22.33
N ALA A 161 15.27 18.81 -23.21
CA ALA A 161 14.96 18.99 -24.63
C ALA A 161 13.49 19.39 -24.86
N GLN A 162 12.56 18.73 -24.16
CA GLN A 162 11.14 19.04 -24.27
C GLN A 162 10.81 20.40 -23.66
N ALA A 163 11.37 20.70 -22.48
CA ALA A 163 11.21 22.00 -21.83
C ALA A 163 11.65 23.14 -22.75
N PHE A 164 12.84 23.04 -23.35
CA PHE A 164 13.37 24.06 -24.28
C PHE A 164 12.45 24.28 -25.50
N THR A 165 11.73 23.25 -25.91
CA THR A 165 10.84 23.29 -27.07
C THR A 165 9.46 23.85 -26.71
N VAL A 166 8.88 23.42 -25.57
CA VAL A 166 7.47 23.65 -25.23
C VAL A 166 7.30 24.92 -24.38
N PHE A 167 8.17 25.12 -23.38
CA PHE A 167 7.95 26.14 -22.36
C PHE A 167 8.16 27.60 -22.81
N PRO A 168 8.95 27.93 -23.85
CA PRO A 168 9.05 29.32 -24.33
C PRO A 168 7.71 29.92 -24.77
N ASP A 169 6.81 29.08 -25.28
CA ASP A 169 5.50 29.46 -25.82
C ASP A 169 4.41 29.51 -24.74
N LEU A 170 4.70 29.06 -23.51
CA LEU A 170 3.76 29.12 -22.39
C LEU A 170 3.69 30.54 -21.80
N PRO A 171 2.51 30.96 -21.30
CA PRO A 171 2.31 32.29 -20.74
C PRO A 171 3.23 32.54 -19.53
N ALA A 172 3.79 33.75 -19.46
CA ALA A 172 4.64 34.20 -18.37
C ALA A 172 3.83 34.58 -17.12
N GLY A 173 4.37 34.31 -15.92
CA GLY A 173 3.95 35.01 -14.69
C GLY A 173 2.58 34.67 -14.14
N GLN A 174 1.89 33.66 -14.67
CA GLN A 174 0.68 33.12 -14.05
C GLN A 174 1.11 32.08 -13.01
N GLN A 175 1.31 32.51 -11.76
CA GLN A 175 1.14 31.62 -10.62
C GLN A 175 -0.35 31.32 -10.60
N CYS A 176 -0.73 30.13 -11.05
CA CYS A 176 -2.14 29.77 -11.14
C CYS A 176 -2.67 29.66 -9.70
N GLU A 177 -3.54 30.58 -9.28
CA GLU A 177 -4.26 30.46 -8.00
C GLU A 177 -5.21 29.25 -8.00
N SER A 178 -5.52 28.72 -9.18
CA SER A 178 -6.07 27.37 -9.37
C SER A 178 -4.89 26.44 -9.66
N GLU A 179 -4.40 25.72 -8.65
CA GLU A 179 -3.27 24.79 -8.77
C GLU A 179 -3.51 23.67 -9.80
N LEU A 180 -4.76 23.46 -10.21
CA LEU A 180 -5.17 22.26 -10.95
C LEU A 180 -5.40 22.48 -12.45
N ASP A 181 -5.71 23.71 -12.89
CA ASP A 181 -6.09 23.96 -14.28
C ASP A 181 -5.42 25.21 -14.87
N GLY A 182 -4.68 25.03 -15.97
CA GLY A 182 -4.10 26.12 -16.73
C GLY A 182 -3.13 25.66 -17.81
N PRO A 183 -2.85 26.50 -18.84
CA PRO A 183 -2.03 26.12 -20.00
C PRO A 183 -0.60 25.70 -19.63
N VAL A 184 -0.09 26.20 -18.51
CA VAL A 184 1.21 25.79 -17.97
C VAL A 184 1.16 24.36 -17.43
N VAL A 185 0.18 24.08 -16.57
CA VAL A 185 0.00 22.76 -15.94
C VAL A 185 -0.25 21.72 -17.03
N GLU A 186 -1.08 22.05 -18.03
CA GLU A 186 -1.29 21.24 -19.23
C GLU A 186 0.02 20.99 -20.00
N GLY A 187 0.83 22.03 -20.22
CA GLY A 187 2.12 21.88 -20.91
C GLY A 187 3.11 20.96 -20.17
N ILE A 188 3.16 21.03 -18.84
CA ILE A 188 3.97 20.13 -18.01
C ILE A 188 3.41 18.70 -18.07
N ARG A 189 2.10 18.56 -17.91
CA ARG A 189 1.39 17.27 -18.02
C ARG A 189 1.65 16.61 -19.37
N ASP A 190 1.56 17.34 -20.47
CA ASP A 190 1.79 16.83 -21.82
C ASP A 190 3.22 16.33 -22.03
N VAL A 191 4.23 17.05 -21.51
CA VAL A 191 5.63 16.62 -21.59
C VAL A 191 5.85 15.35 -20.78
N HIS A 192 5.27 15.28 -19.57
CA HIS A 192 5.38 14.10 -18.71
C HIS A 192 4.66 12.89 -19.32
N ALA A 193 3.42 13.06 -19.81
CA ALA A 193 2.67 12.00 -20.47
C ALA A 193 3.42 11.46 -21.70
N ARG A 194 4.07 12.35 -22.47
CA ARG A 194 4.90 11.97 -23.62
C ARG A 194 6.11 11.13 -23.18
N TRP A 195 6.79 11.50 -22.11
CA TRP A 195 7.88 10.69 -21.56
C TRP A 195 7.39 9.28 -21.21
N LEU A 196 6.31 9.18 -20.43
CA LEU A 196 5.77 7.91 -19.95
C LEU A 196 5.28 6.99 -21.07
N SER A 197 4.75 7.57 -22.16
CA SER A 197 4.10 6.81 -23.24
C SER A 197 5.01 6.53 -24.44
N THR A 198 6.22 7.10 -24.50
CA THR A 198 7.11 6.93 -25.64
C THR A 198 7.99 5.69 -25.45
N SER A 199 7.87 4.71 -26.36
CA SER A 199 8.76 3.55 -26.43
C SER A 199 10.23 3.95 -26.58
N ARG A 200 11.12 3.22 -25.91
CA ARG A 200 12.57 3.52 -25.94
C ARG A 200 13.41 2.28 -26.19
N ASP A 201 14.45 2.44 -27.02
CA ASP A 201 15.38 1.35 -27.33
C ASP A 201 16.20 0.89 -26.10
N ASP A 202 16.57 1.83 -25.23
CA ASP A 202 17.26 1.54 -23.95
C ASP A 202 16.36 0.84 -22.93
N LEU A 203 15.05 0.81 -23.16
CA LEU A 203 14.05 -0.01 -22.47
C LEU A 203 13.52 -1.16 -23.34
N ARG A 204 14.27 -1.56 -24.38
CA ARG A 204 13.94 -2.67 -25.30
C ARG A 204 12.60 -2.50 -26.01
N GLY A 205 12.29 -1.27 -26.41
CA GLY A 205 11.06 -0.90 -27.09
C GLY A 205 9.86 -0.71 -26.17
N LYS A 206 10.00 -0.96 -24.86
CA LYS A 206 8.96 -0.62 -23.87
C LYS A 206 8.97 0.89 -23.60
N SER A 207 7.82 1.43 -23.22
CA SER A 207 7.73 2.78 -22.68
C SER A 207 8.15 2.79 -21.19
N PRO A 208 8.55 3.93 -20.60
CA PRO A 208 8.76 4.04 -19.16
C PRO A 208 7.57 3.55 -18.34
N ARG A 209 6.34 3.85 -18.78
CA ARG A 209 5.11 3.36 -18.16
C ARG A 209 5.04 1.84 -18.12
N ASP A 210 5.27 1.17 -19.25
CA ASP A 210 5.21 -0.30 -19.32
C ASP A 210 6.21 -0.95 -18.37
N VAL A 211 7.38 -0.33 -18.19
CA VAL A 211 8.43 -0.81 -17.29
C VAL A 211 8.05 -0.62 -15.83
N LEU A 212 7.49 0.54 -15.47
CA LEU A 212 7.01 0.85 -14.12
C LEU A 212 5.87 -0.09 -13.70
N LEU A 213 4.96 -0.44 -14.61
CA LEU A 213 3.77 -1.24 -14.30
C LEU A 213 3.93 -2.75 -14.48
N ASP A 214 5.02 -3.23 -15.10
CA ASP A 214 5.23 -4.65 -15.46
C ASP A 214 5.01 -5.58 -14.25
N LYS A 215 5.64 -5.27 -13.12
CA LYS A 215 5.60 -6.07 -11.88
C LYS A 215 4.92 -5.36 -10.69
N ARG A 216 4.26 -4.22 -10.89
CA ARG A 216 3.73 -3.38 -9.79
C ARG A 216 2.88 -4.15 -8.78
N ARG A 217 1.84 -4.84 -9.25
CA ARG A 217 0.94 -5.63 -8.38
C ARG A 217 1.67 -6.69 -7.56
N PHE A 218 2.72 -7.30 -8.13
CA PHE A 218 3.54 -8.26 -7.41
C PHE A 218 4.37 -7.59 -6.31
N ILE A 219 4.96 -6.42 -6.58
CA ILE A 219 5.69 -5.66 -5.56
C ILE A 219 4.75 -5.22 -4.44
N ASP A 220 3.60 -4.63 -4.77
CA ASP A 220 2.60 -4.17 -3.81
C ASP A 220 2.10 -5.34 -2.94
N GLY A 221 1.83 -6.48 -3.57
CA GLY A 221 1.44 -7.70 -2.88
C GLY A 221 2.52 -8.19 -1.91
N ASP A 222 3.76 -8.34 -2.36
CA ASP A 222 4.87 -8.75 -1.48
C ASP A 222 5.03 -7.77 -0.29
N MET A 223 4.92 -6.46 -0.54
CA MET A 223 4.96 -5.44 0.51
C MET A 223 3.82 -5.60 1.53
N GLN A 224 2.59 -5.85 1.08
CA GLN A 224 1.46 -6.15 1.97
C GLN A 224 1.70 -7.44 2.77
N ASP A 225 2.27 -8.48 2.14
CA ASP A 225 2.59 -9.74 2.82
C ASP A 225 3.66 -9.53 3.90
N ARG A 226 4.64 -8.64 3.66
CA ARG A 226 5.62 -8.23 4.66
C ARG A 226 5.00 -7.41 5.79
N ALA A 227 4.06 -6.52 5.48
CA ALA A 227 3.32 -5.76 6.48
C ALA A 227 2.51 -6.69 7.39
N ASN A 228 1.76 -7.63 6.82
CA ASN A 228 1.00 -8.64 7.56
C ASN A 228 1.92 -9.49 8.44
N GLN A 229 3.06 -9.95 7.90
CA GLN A 229 4.05 -10.69 8.67
C GLN A 229 4.58 -9.87 9.87
N TRP A 230 4.85 -8.59 9.68
CA TRP A 230 5.29 -7.73 10.77
C TRP A 230 4.20 -7.57 11.83
N SER A 231 2.95 -7.33 11.43
CA SER A 231 1.82 -7.28 12.38
C SER A 231 1.66 -8.55 13.21
N GLU A 232 1.81 -9.72 12.59
CA GLU A 232 1.66 -11.01 13.29
C GLU A 232 2.83 -11.33 14.23
N THR A 233 4.06 -11.02 13.82
CA THR A 233 5.27 -11.40 14.56
C THR A 233 5.73 -10.32 15.55
N GLY A 234 5.27 -9.08 15.38
CA GLY A 234 5.76 -7.92 16.12
C GLY A 234 7.17 -7.45 15.70
N GLU A 235 7.78 -8.09 14.70
CA GLU A 235 9.13 -7.80 14.23
C GLU A 235 9.17 -7.49 12.74
N CYS A 236 9.99 -6.52 12.33
CA CYS A 236 10.18 -6.21 10.92
C CYS A 236 10.75 -7.44 10.19
N PRO A 237 10.12 -7.91 9.10
CA PRO A 237 10.64 -9.05 8.36
C PRO A 237 12.02 -8.74 7.76
N PRO A 238 12.88 -9.76 7.57
CA PRO A 238 14.18 -9.58 6.94
C PRO A 238 14.09 -8.96 5.53
N THR A 239 14.84 -7.88 5.33
CA THR A 239 14.92 -7.14 4.06
C THR A 239 15.74 -7.90 3.02
N LEU A 240 15.66 -7.47 1.76
CA LEU A 240 16.61 -7.89 0.73
C LEU A 240 17.98 -7.22 0.95
N ASP A 241 19.05 -7.95 0.64
CA ASP A 241 20.37 -7.32 0.56
C ASP A 241 20.53 -6.56 -0.77
N ARG A 242 21.26 -5.44 -0.73
CA ARG A 242 21.50 -4.57 -1.91
C ARG A 242 22.30 -5.25 -3.03
N ASP A 243 23.00 -6.33 -2.74
CA ASP A 243 23.75 -7.12 -3.71
C ASP A 243 22.91 -8.21 -4.39
N THR A 244 21.66 -8.39 -3.98
CA THR A 244 20.76 -9.38 -4.59
C THR A 244 20.30 -8.97 -5.98
N HIS A 245 20.00 -9.98 -6.80
CA HIS A 245 19.39 -9.79 -8.10
C HIS A 245 18.06 -9.01 -8.00
N ALA A 246 17.20 -9.38 -7.05
CA ALA A 246 15.90 -8.75 -6.86
C ALA A 246 16.02 -7.26 -6.52
N TRP A 247 16.91 -6.88 -5.59
CA TRP A 247 17.10 -5.46 -5.24
C TRP A 247 17.47 -4.60 -6.46
N ARG A 248 18.27 -5.16 -7.37
CA ARG A 248 18.74 -4.44 -8.56
C ARG A 248 17.73 -4.45 -9.72
N TYR A 249 17.12 -5.59 -10.00
CA TYR A 249 16.37 -5.82 -11.24
C TYR A 249 14.88 -6.10 -11.04
N ALA A 250 14.37 -6.14 -9.82
CA ALA A 250 12.93 -6.21 -9.58
C ALA A 250 12.24 -4.97 -10.15
N GLY A 251 10.92 -5.10 -10.32
CA GLY A 251 10.07 -4.02 -10.77
C GLY A 251 9.93 -2.89 -9.76
N PHE A 252 8.86 -2.14 -9.94
CA PHE A 252 8.54 -0.93 -9.20
C PHE A 252 7.19 -1.17 -8.53
N GLY A 253 7.09 -0.95 -7.22
CA GLY A 253 5.80 -0.92 -6.54
C GLY A 253 5.20 0.47 -6.61
N THR A 254 4.05 0.64 -5.97
CA THR A 254 3.30 1.89 -6.04
C THR A 254 4.09 3.06 -5.45
N HIS A 255 4.89 2.84 -4.40
CA HIS A 255 5.64 3.94 -3.78
C HIS A 255 6.73 4.46 -4.71
N GLU A 256 7.53 3.59 -5.35
CA GLU A 256 8.56 4.04 -6.29
C GLU A 256 7.93 4.70 -7.53
N VAL A 257 6.77 4.23 -8.00
CA VAL A 257 6.05 4.85 -9.13
C VAL A 257 5.55 6.25 -8.78
N VAL A 258 4.99 6.46 -7.59
CA VAL A 258 4.52 7.78 -7.14
C VAL A 258 5.70 8.74 -6.94
N MET A 259 6.76 8.31 -6.25
CA MET A 259 7.97 9.14 -6.10
C MET A 259 8.61 9.48 -7.45
N TYR A 260 8.55 8.55 -8.41
CA TYR A 260 9.01 8.81 -9.77
C TYR A 260 8.17 9.88 -10.47
N TYR A 261 6.84 9.83 -10.34
CA TYR A 261 5.94 10.83 -10.88
C TYR A 261 6.28 12.22 -10.33
N ASP A 262 6.43 12.34 -9.02
CA ASP A 262 6.75 13.61 -8.34
C ASP A 262 8.12 14.15 -8.75
N LEU A 263 9.13 13.28 -8.87
CA LEU A 263 10.44 13.67 -9.37
C LEU A 263 10.35 14.29 -10.77
N VAL A 264 9.62 13.67 -11.70
CA VAL A 264 9.51 14.20 -13.06
C VAL A 264 8.79 15.55 -13.06
N ARG A 265 7.80 15.75 -12.18
CA ARG A 265 7.13 17.05 -11.99
C ARG A 265 8.11 18.10 -11.48
N GLU A 266 8.88 17.80 -10.45
CA GLU A 266 9.90 18.70 -9.90
C GLU A 266 10.91 19.13 -10.98
N LEU A 267 11.41 18.18 -11.78
CA LEU A 267 12.35 18.48 -12.85
C LEU A 267 11.74 19.38 -13.94
N LEU A 268 10.48 19.15 -14.31
CA LEU A 268 9.77 19.97 -15.31
C LEU A 268 9.52 21.39 -14.79
N TRP A 269 9.08 21.53 -13.54
CA TRP A 269 8.91 22.83 -12.89
C TRP A 269 10.22 23.59 -12.81
N SER A 270 11.30 22.93 -12.37
CA SER A 270 12.63 23.54 -12.30
C SER A 270 13.14 23.98 -13.69
N CYS A 271 12.89 23.19 -14.74
CA CYS A 271 13.22 23.58 -16.12
C CYS A 271 12.42 24.80 -16.59
N ARG A 272 11.13 24.87 -16.24
CA ARG A 272 10.27 26.03 -16.58
C ARG A 272 10.83 27.31 -15.97
N GLU A 273 11.13 27.31 -14.68
CA GLU A 273 11.70 28.47 -13.98
C GLU A 273 13.00 28.95 -14.63
N GLN A 274 13.85 28.01 -15.05
CA GLN A 274 15.09 28.32 -15.75
C GLN A 274 14.83 28.96 -17.12
N ILE A 275 13.87 28.44 -17.89
CA ILE A 275 13.48 29.01 -19.18
C ILE A 275 12.87 30.41 -19.01
N GLU A 276 12.06 30.63 -17.98
CA GLU A 276 11.51 31.96 -17.67
C GLU A 276 12.62 32.96 -17.29
N THR A 277 13.61 32.52 -16.53
CA THR A 277 14.81 33.31 -16.18
C THR A 277 15.62 33.67 -17.43
N LEU A 278 15.88 32.70 -18.31
CA LEU A 278 16.59 32.91 -19.58
C LEU A 278 15.80 33.81 -20.55
N ARG A 279 14.48 33.69 -20.58
CA ARG A 279 13.59 34.54 -21.38
C ARG A 279 13.64 35.99 -20.90
N THR A 280 13.52 36.21 -19.59
CA THR A 280 13.52 37.54 -18.98
C THR A 280 14.87 38.25 -19.13
N SER A 281 15.97 37.49 -19.07
CA SER A 281 17.32 38.02 -19.30
C SER A 281 17.71 38.16 -20.79
N GLY A 282 16.86 37.71 -21.72
CA GLY A 282 17.15 37.69 -23.16
C GLY A 282 18.21 36.65 -23.58
N GLY A 283 18.62 35.77 -22.67
CA GLY A 283 19.59 34.71 -22.94
C GLY A 283 19.03 33.56 -23.77
N LEU A 284 17.73 33.27 -23.66
CA LEU A 284 17.10 32.14 -24.35
C LEU A 284 17.26 32.20 -25.88
N ALA A 285 17.09 33.39 -26.47
CA ALA A 285 17.19 33.59 -27.92
C ALA A 285 18.62 33.41 -28.47
N GLN A 286 19.63 33.35 -27.59
CA GLN A 286 21.04 33.20 -27.96
C GLN A 286 21.53 31.75 -27.85
N LEU A 287 20.75 30.87 -27.21
CA LEU A 287 21.14 29.48 -26.97
C LEU A 287 20.63 28.59 -28.10
N SER A 288 21.49 27.72 -28.61
CA SER A 288 21.03 26.57 -29.38
C SER A 288 20.47 25.49 -28.43
N PRO A 289 19.64 24.56 -28.93
CA PRO A 289 19.19 23.41 -28.13
C PRO A 289 20.36 22.62 -27.53
N GLY A 290 21.46 22.45 -28.27
CA GLY A 290 22.64 21.73 -27.80
C GLY A 290 23.39 22.46 -26.68
N ASP A 291 23.48 23.79 -26.75
CA ASP A 291 24.10 24.60 -25.70
C ASP A 291 23.28 24.53 -24.41
N PHE A 292 21.95 24.63 -24.53
CA PHE A 292 21.03 24.51 -23.40
C PHE A 292 21.15 23.14 -22.73
N LEU A 293 21.12 22.04 -23.49
CA LEU A 293 21.28 20.68 -22.95
C LEU A 293 22.60 20.49 -22.20
N THR A 294 23.69 21.07 -22.72
CA THR A 294 25.03 20.96 -22.10
C THR A 294 25.08 21.58 -20.71
N THR A 295 24.33 22.66 -20.48
CA THR A 295 24.25 23.33 -19.17
C THR A 295 23.14 22.79 -18.29
N GLU A 296 22.01 22.41 -18.87
CA GLU A 296 20.79 22.10 -18.14
C GLU A 296 20.81 20.69 -17.57
N VAL A 297 21.32 19.70 -18.29
CA VAL A 297 21.36 18.32 -17.81
C VAL A 297 22.13 18.17 -16.49
N PRO A 298 23.36 18.73 -16.33
CA PRO A 298 24.06 18.69 -15.04
C PRO A 298 23.33 19.45 -13.92
N ARG A 299 22.60 20.53 -14.24
CA ARG A 299 21.78 21.25 -13.26
C ARG A 299 20.63 20.37 -12.78
N LEU A 300 19.94 19.70 -13.70
CA LEU A 300 18.86 18.78 -13.37
C LEU A 300 19.34 17.54 -12.59
N GLU A 301 20.56 17.05 -12.83
CA GLU A 301 21.18 16.03 -11.98
C GLU A 301 21.24 16.50 -10.52
N GLN A 302 21.69 17.74 -10.29
CA GLN A 302 21.72 18.32 -8.95
C GLN A 302 20.32 18.54 -8.35
N VAL A 303 19.34 18.98 -9.15
CA VAL A 303 17.95 19.14 -8.71
C VAL A 303 17.37 17.80 -8.28
N ARG A 304 17.53 16.75 -9.11
CA ARG A 304 17.12 15.39 -8.80
C ARG A 304 17.73 14.91 -7.48
N ASP A 305 19.05 15.04 -7.34
CA ASP A 305 19.75 14.51 -6.17
C ASP A 305 19.36 15.27 -4.90
N ASN A 306 19.21 16.59 -4.98
CA ASN A 306 18.71 17.41 -3.87
C ASN A 306 17.28 17.01 -3.47
N TRP A 307 16.39 16.81 -4.43
CA TRP A 307 15.00 16.42 -4.16
C TRP A 307 14.94 15.02 -3.53
N LEU A 308 15.69 14.06 -4.08
CA LEU A 308 15.76 12.70 -3.55
C LEU A 308 16.27 12.63 -2.10
N ASP A 309 17.15 13.56 -1.72
CA ASP A 309 17.79 13.60 -0.39
C ASP A 309 17.13 14.59 0.58
N ALA A 310 16.15 15.38 0.13
CA ALA A 310 15.44 16.32 0.97
C ALA A 310 14.37 15.61 1.82
N PRO A 311 14.33 15.82 3.15
CA PRO A 311 13.25 15.30 3.98
C PRO A 311 11.96 16.08 3.70
N ASP A 312 10.85 15.36 3.60
CA ASP A 312 9.53 15.94 3.33
C ASP A 312 8.63 15.82 4.57
N PRO A 313 8.12 16.92 5.15
CA PRO A 313 7.14 16.88 6.22
C PRO A 313 5.87 16.10 5.90
N GLU A 314 5.44 16.06 4.63
CA GLU A 314 4.27 15.29 4.19
C GLU A 314 4.52 13.77 4.24
N PHE A 315 5.79 13.36 4.23
CA PHE A 315 6.21 11.96 4.39
C PHE A 315 6.80 11.68 5.78
N SER A 316 6.33 12.41 6.80
CA SER A 316 6.80 12.31 8.19
C SER A 316 8.33 12.52 8.32
N GLY A 317 8.90 13.37 7.47
CA GLY A 317 10.34 13.68 7.43
C GLY A 317 11.19 12.66 6.67
N ARG A 318 10.60 11.66 6.01
CA ARG A 318 11.33 10.76 5.12
C ARG A 318 11.82 11.49 3.88
N THR A 319 12.86 10.94 3.27
CA THR A 319 13.34 11.38 1.96
C THR A 319 12.70 10.51 0.87
N PRO A 320 12.45 11.04 -0.34
CA PRO A 320 12.01 10.21 -1.46
C PRO A 320 12.96 9.03 -1.75
N ARG A 321 14.28 9.23 -1.59
CA ARG A 321 15.25 8.12 -1.72
C ARG A 321 15.00 7.01 -0.70
N SER A 322 14.75 7.35 0.57
CA SER A 322 14.48 6.32 1.58
C SER A 322 13.23 5.51 1.28
N ILE A 323 12.17 6.15 0.76
CA ILE A 323 10.93 5.47 0.38
C ILE A 323 11.19 4.48 -0.77
N ILE A 324 11.92 4.92 -1.81
CA ILE A 324 12.31 4.07 -2.93
C ILE A 324 13.20 2.91 -2.45
N GLU A 325 14.18 3.18 -1.59
CA GLU A 325 15.07 2.12 -1.08
C GLU A 325 14.32 1.11 -0.20
N ASN A 326 13.37 1.55 0.62
CA ASN A 326 12.53 0.68 1.45
C ASN A 326 11.70 -0.29 0.61
N GLU A 327 11.04 0.21 -0.43
CA GLU A 327 10.27 -0.65 -1.34
C GLU A 327 11.19 -1.66 -2.06
N ARG A 328 12.38 -1.24 -2.49
CA ARG A 328 13.36 -2.14 -3.12
C ARG A 328 13.94 -3.18 -2.15
N ASP A 329 14.09 -2.82 -0.89
CA ASP A 329 14.50 -3.69 0.21
C ASP A 329 13.35 -4.62 0.67
N ARG A 330 12.13 -4.43 0.17
CA ARG A 330 10.88 -5.08 0.62
C ARG A 330 10.59 -4.83 2.10
N ARG A 331 10.86 -3.61 2.54
CA ARG A 331 10.61 -3.15 3.91
C ARG A 331 9.35 -2.28 3.91
N PRO A 332 8.24 -2.73 4.52
CA PRO A 332 7.07 -1.88 4.71
C PRO A 332 7.41 -0.56 5.39
N GLU A 333 6.73 0.51 4.99
CA GLU A 333 6.85 1.84 5.61
C GLU A 333 6.07 1.87 6.91
N ALA A 334 6.63 1.26 7.95
CA ALA A 334 6.00 1.27 9.25
C ALA A 334 6.22 2.60 9.99
N GLU A 335 5.21 2.97 10.77
CA GLU A 335 5.19 4.08 11.69
C GLU A 335 4.65 3.62 13.04
N SER A 336 4.99 4.36 14.10
CA SER A 336 4.24 4.21 15.33
C SER A 336 2.83 4.73 15.12
N GLY A 337 1.84 4.19 15.84
CA GLY A 337 0.48 4.70 15.78
C GLY A 337 0.39 6.19 16.11
N HIS A 338 1.27 6.70 16.98
CA HIS A 338 1.35 8.13 17.30
C HIS A 338 1.92 8.99 16.16
N ASP A 339 2.88 8.48 15.39
CA ASP A 339 3.43 9.19 14.23
C ASP A 339 2.43 9.21 13.07
N ALA A 340 1.66 8.13 12.89
CA ALA A 340 0.59 8.01 11.89
C ALA A 340 -0.70 8.76 12.27
N MET A 341 -0.73 9.39 13.45
CA MET A 341 -1.93 10.04 13.97
C MET A 341 -2.19 11.36 13.23
N ILE A 342 -3.23 11.37 12.39
CA ILE A 342 -3.60 12.54 11.57
C ILE A 342 -4.08 13.70 12.46
N ASP A 343 -4.78 13.39 13.54
CA ASP A 343 -5.46 14.40 14.35
C ASP A 343 -5.35 14.09 15.86
N HIS A 344 -4.58 14.93 16.55
CA HIS A 344 -4.31 14.82 17.99
C HIS A 344 -5.54 15.00 18.87
N ASP A 345 -6.63 15.65 18.42
CA ASP A 345 -7.84 15.77 19.24
C ASP A 345 -8.96 14.83 18.79
N CYS A 346 -8.75 14.03 17.75
CA CYS A 346 -9.72 13.03 17.33
C CYS A 346 -9.57 11.78 18.23
N PRO A 347 -10.60 11.41 19.02
CA PRO A 347 -10.55 10.26 19.91
C PRO A 347 -10.36 8.93 19.16
N LEU A 348 -10.87 8.82 17.92
CA LEU A 348 -10.60 7.66 17.06
C LEU A 348 -9.14 7.61 16.62
N CYS A 349 -8.54 8.75 16.24
CA CYS A 349 -7.13 8.79 15.87
C CYS A 349 -6.24 8.44 17.07
N GLN A 350 -6.56 8.92 18.28
CA GLN A 350 -5.87 8.51 19.51
C GLN A 350 -6.06 7.02 19.80
N MET A 351 -7.27 6.49 19.63
CA MET A 351 -7.54 5.06 19.83
C MET A 351 -6.75 4.20 18.85
N MET A 352 -6.69 4.58 17.57
CA MET A 352 -5.88 3.90 16.57
C MET A 352 -4.38 4.01 16.89
N ALA A 353 -3.94 5.17 17.35
CA ALA A 353 -2.55 5.41 17.72
C ALA A 353 -2.07 4.54 18.89
N ASP A 354 -2.98 4.22 19.82
CA ASP A 354 -2.71 3.39 20.99
C ASP A 354 -2.83 1.88 20.69
N MET A 355 -3.28 1.48 19.50
CA MET A 355 -3.35 0.06 19.15
C MET A 355 -1.94 -0.55 19.10
N PRO A 356 -1.74 -1.75 19.66
CA PRO A 356 -0.44 -2.39 19.62
C PRO A 356 -0.09 -2.82 18.19
N GLY A 357 1.18 -2.68 17.84
CA GLY A 357 1.71 -3.10 16.54
C GLY A 357 2.09 -1.91 15.64
N PRO A 358 2.72 -2.21 14.49
CA PRO A 358 3.04 -1.19 13.50
C PRO A 358 1.78 -0.71 12.77
N VAL A 359 1.75 0.56 12.42
CA VAL A 359 0.88 1.09 11.36
C VAL A 359 1.71 1.20 10.10
N PHE A 360 1.11 0.96 8.93
CA PHE A 360 1.82 1.06 7.65
C PHE A 360 1.28 2.22 6.84
N TRP A 361 2.22 3.08 6.42
CA TRP A 361 1.95 4.17 5.53
C TRP A 361 2.05 3.71 4.07
N HIS A 362 1.12 4.15 3.23
CA HIS A 362 1.07 3.80 1.83
C HIS A 362 0.81 5.01 0.94
N LEU A 363 1.49 5.04 -0.21
CA LEU A 363 1.17 5.95 -1.31
C LEU A 363 0.19 5.27 -2.26
N ASP A 364 -0.84 5.98 -2.69
CA ASP A 364 -1.89 5.49 -3.57
C ASP A 364 -1.94 6.18 -4.94
N GLY A 365 -1.18 7.27 -5.12
CA GLY A 365 -1.16 8.08 -6.34
C GLY A 365 -2.40 8.95 -6.55
N SER A 366 -3.20 9.21 -5.51
CA SER A 366 -4.43 10.01 -5.58
C SER A 366 -4.22 11.45 -6.05
N HIS A 367 -3.00 12.01 -5.90
CA HIS A 367 -2.64 13.34 -6.40
C HIS A 367 -2.11 13.36 -7.84
N MET A 368 -1.98 12.20 -8.48
CA MET A 368 -1.51 12.11 -9.87
C MET A 368 -2.60 12.59 -10.84
N ASP A 369 -2.18 13.10 -12.00
CA ASP A 369 -3.11 13.50 -13.07
C ASP A 369 -4.01 12.35 -13.52
N TRP A 370 -5.28 12.63 -13.82
CA TRP A 370 -6.31 11.65 -14.17
C TRP A 370 -6.24 11.07 -15.59
N ASP A 371 -5.08 11.12 -16.25
CA ASP A 371 -4.89 10.59 -17.61
C ASP A 371 -4.36 9.13 -17.61
N PHE A 372 -4.61 8.40 -18.70
CA PHE A 372 -4.09 7.04 -18.89
C PHE A 372 -2.59 6.92 -18.62
N ALA A 373 -1.79 7.91 -19.06
CA ALA A 373 -0.34 7.91 -18.90
C ALA A 373 0.11 7.80 -17.43
N PHE A 374 -0.70 8.33 -16.50
CA PHE A 374 -0.41 8.41 -15.07
C PHE A 374 -1.21 7.39 -14.24
N SER A 375 -2.30 6.84 -14.78
CA SER A 375 -3.09 5.79 -14.11
C SER A 375 -2.28 4.53 -13.78
N PHE A 376 -2.81 3.59 -13.00
CA PHE A 376 -2.17 2.29 -12.76
C PHE A 376 -2.63 1.15 -13.70
N HIS A 377 -3.47 1.44 -14.69
CA HIS A 377 -3.99 0.48 -15.66
C HIS A 377 -2.91 -0.01 -16.62
N ARG A 378 -2.78 -1.32 -16.85
CA ARG A 378 -1.74 -1.83 -17.75
C ARG A 378 -2.03 -1.49 -19.20
N THR A 379 -3.31 -1.44 -19.56
CA THR A 379 -3.74 -1.19 -20.94
C THR A 379 -4.69 0.00 -21.03
N ARG A 380 -4.75 0.61 -22.22
CA ARG A 380 -5.65 1.73 -22.48
C ARG A 380 -7.10 1.28 -22.38
N GLU A 381 -7.37 0.05 -22.79
CA GLU A 381 -8.67 -0.59 -22.77
C GLU A 381 -9.21 -0.77 -21.35
N GLU A 382 -8.37 -1.18 -20.40
CA GLU A 382 -8.72 -1.27 -18.97
C GLU A 382 -9.10 0.10 -18.41
N TYR A 383 -8.27 1.11 -18.64
CA TYR A 383 -8.55 2.48 -18.19
C TYR A 383 -9.84 3.03 -18.80
N ASP A 384 -10.01 2.92 -20.12
CA ASP A 384 -11.23 3.42 -20.78
C ASP A 384 -12.49 2.63 -20.31
N ALA A 385 -12.36 1.39 -19.84
CA ALA A 385 -13.46 0.62 -19.26
C ALA A 385 -13.88 1.17 -17.89
N GLU A 386 -12.94 1.38 -16.99
CA GLU A 386 -13.20 1.99 -15.68
C GLU A 386 -13.78 3.40 -15.83
N GLN A 387 -13.25 4.22 -16.75
CA GLN A 387 -13.80 5.55 -17.02
C GLN A 387 -15.26 5.48 -17.50
N ARG A 388 -15.62 4.51 -18.35
CA ARG A 388 -17.02 4.31 -18.76
C ARG A 388 -17.91 3.86 -17.60
N GLU A 389 -17.41 3.01 -16.72
CA GLU A 389 -18.13 2.57 -15.52
C GLU A 389 -18.37 3.74 -14.56
N TYR A 390 -17.36 4.59 -14.35
CA TYR A 390 -17.47 5.80 -13.55
C TYR A 390 -18.46 6.81 -14.17
N GLU A 391 -18.38 7.05 -15.48
CA GLU A 391 -19.34 7.90 -16.20
C GLU A 391 -20.77 7.34 -16.13
N GLU A 392 -20.95 6.02 -16.23
CA GLU A 392 -22.25 5.39 -16.07
C GLU A 392 -22.76 5.47 -14.63
N PHE A 393 -21.90 5.25 -13.64
CA PHE A 393 -22.23 5.40 -12.23
C PHE A 393 -22.66 6.84 -11.93
N SER A 394 -21.88 7.83 -12.36
CA SER A 394 -22.19 9.25 -12.23
C SER A 394 -23.51 9.61 -12.91
N ARG A 395 -23.74 9.14 -14.15
CA ARG A 395 -25.01 9.34 -14.85
C ARG A 395 -26.19 8.73 -14.08
N ARG A 396 -26.08 7.48 -13.60
CA ARG A 396 -27.13 6.82 -12.81
C ARG A 396 -27.38 7.54 -11.49
N TRP A 397 -26.32 8.03 -10.84
CA TRP A 397 -26.40 8.81 -9.63
C TRP A 397 -27.15 10.13 -9.86
N ASP A 398 -26.79 10.87 -10.91
CA ASP A 398 -27.46 12.12 -11.30
C ASP A 398 -28.93 11.91 -11.69
N GLU A 399 -29.24 10.82 -12.41
CA GLU A 399 -30.62 10.44 -12.75
C GLU A 399 -31.44 10.11 -11.49
N LYS A 400 -30.89 9.31 -10.57
CA LYS A 400 -31.52 9.00 -9.28
C LYS A 400 -31.74 10.27 -8.46
N GLU A 401 -30.74 11.14 -8.42
CA GLU A 401 -30.78 12.41 -7.70
C GLU A 401 -31.81 13.38 -8.29
N ALA A 402 -31.90 13.45 -9.62
CA ALA A 402 -32.91 14.25 -10.31
C ALA A 402 -34.32 13.70 -10.10
N GLU A 403 -34.50 12.37 -10.14
CA GLU A 403 -35.79 11.71 -9.87
C GLU A 403 -36.22 11.92 -8.41
N ARG A 404 -35.30 11.79 -7.46
CA ARG A 404 -35.51 12.08 -6.03
C ARG A 404 -36.03 13.50 -5.85
N LYS A 405 -35.32 14.48 -6.43
CA LYS A 405 -35.73 15.91 -6.45
C LYS A 405 -37.10 16.11 -7.09
N ARG A 406 -37.41 15.42 -8.20
CA ARG A 406 -38.69 15.53 -8.90
C ARG A 406 -39.86 15.01 -8.06
N LEU A 407 -39.67 13.89 -7.38
CA LEU A 407 -40.69 13.27 -6.55
C LEU A 407 -40.88 13.97 -5.20
N GLN A 408 -40.04 14.97 -4.88
CA GLN A 408 -39.96 15.57 -3.54
C GLN A 408 -39.78 14.49 -2.46
N LEU A 409 -39.09 13.41 -2.82
CA LEU A 409 -38.66 12.44 -1.83
C LEU A 409 -37.59 13.15 -1.01
N GLU A 410 -37.87 13.29 0.28
CA GLU A 410 -36.81 13.56 1.25
C GLU A 410 -35.72 12.52 1.02
N ASP A 411 -34.46 12.96 1.07
CA ASP A 411 -33.33 12.07 0.88
C ASP A 411 -33.53 10.84 1.79
N PRO A 412 -33.32 9.58 1.37
CA PRO A 412 -33.28 8.47 2.32
C PRO A 412 -32.23 8.71 3.43
N SER A 413 -31.16 9.48 3.14
CA SER A 413 -30.27 10.00 4.19
C SER A 413 -30.94 11.06 5.08
N ALA A 414 -32.01 11.68 4.61
CA ALA A 414 -32.88 12.56 5.38
C ALA A 414 -33.88 11.78 6.28
N ALA A 415 -34.14 10.49 6.03
CA ALA A 415 -34.80 9.62 7.01
C ALA A 415 -33.82 9.12 8.08
N ALA A 416 -32.52 9.07 7.74
CA ALA A 416 -31.44 9.05 8.73
C ALA A 416 -31.20 10.42 9.40
N ASP A 417 -31.93 11.50 9.03
CA ASP A 417 -31.86 12.83 9.69
C ASP A 417 -32.56 12.84 11.05
N ASP A 418 -33.29 11.78 11.40
CA ASP A 418 -33.70 11.56 12.79
C ASP A 418 -32.48 11.20 13.66
N SER A 419 -31.37 10.76 13.06
CA SER A 419 -30.09 10.68 13.75
C SER A 419 -29.56 12.09 13.98
N VAL A 420 -29.25 12.38 15.23
CA VAL A 420 -28.54 13.60 15.61
C VAL A 420 -27.11 13.63 15.03
N TRP A 421 -26.58 12.48 14.60
CA TRP A 421 -25.25 12.30 13.99
C TRP A 421 -25.34 12.32 12.48
N LYS A 422 -24.51 13.15 11.84
CA LYS A 422 -24.58 13.46 10.40
C LYS A 422 -23.35 13.00 9.62
N SER A 423 -22.27 12.64 10.32
CA SER A 423 -21.02 12.26 9.68
C SER A 423 -21.03 10.80 9.23
N SER A 424 -20.50 10.54 8.03
CA SER A 424 -20.48 9.22 7.40
C SER A 424 -19.64 8.17 8.15
N TYR A 425 -18.79 8.60 9.09
CA TYR A 425 -17.94 7.71 9.88
C TYR A 425 -18.55 7.33 11.24
N VAL A 426 -19.77 7.77 11.55
CA VAL A 426 -20.48 7.32 12.76
C VAL A 426 -21.04 5.94 12.49
N ALA A 427 -20.48 4.93 13.17
CA ALA A 427 -20.98 3.57 13.10
C ALA A 427 -22.22 3.42 13.99
N ASP A 428 -23.26 2.78 13.46
CA ASP A 428 -24.32 2.23 14.30
C ASP A 428 -23.74 1.04 15.07
N ASP A 429 -23.79 1.11 16.39
CA ASP A 429 -23.47 0.01 17.28
C ASP A 429 -24.75 -0.53 17.93
N GLY A 430 -24.99 -1.82 17.72
CA GLY A 430 -26.06 -2.55 18.36
C GLY A 430 -25.68 -2.98 19.78
N PRO A 431 -26.65 -3.19 20.67
CA PRO A 431 -26.39 -3.79 21.99
C PRO A 431 -25.74 -5.18 21.89
N ASN A 432 -25.88 -5.84 20.73
CA ASN A 432 -25.35 -7.16 20.45
C ASN A 432 -23.91 -7.16 19.90
N ASP A 433 -23.34 -5.98 19.64
CA ASP A 433 -22.00 -5.90 19.09
C ASP A 433 -20.93 -6.22 20.14
N PRO A 434 -19.77 -6.78 19.73
CA PRO A 434 -18.62 -6.94 20.61
C PRO A 434 -18.25 -5.62 21.30
N VAL A 435 -17.78 -5.70 22.54
CA VAL A 435 -17.43 -4.51 23.35
C VAL A 435 -16.49 -3.55 22.61
N GLY A 436 -15.53 -4.08 21.83
CA GLY A 436 -14.64 -3.27 21.01
C GLY A 436 -15.35 -2.47 19.91
N MET A 437 -16.38 -3.04 19.28
CA MET A 437 -17.20 -2.35 18.27
C MET A 437 -18.08 -1.26 18.91
N ARG A 438 -18.65 -1.52 20.08
CA ARG A 438 -19.39 -0.49 20.84
C ARG A 438 -18.49 0.65 21.29
N LEU A 439 -17.25 0.33 21.70
CA LEU A 439 -16.25 1.33 22.07
C LEU A 439 -15.85 2.19 20.85
N PHE A 440 -15.73 1.56 19.68
CA PHE A 440 -15.53 2.27 18.41
C PHE A 440 -16.72 3.19 18.07
N GLY A 441 -17.96 2.72 18.23
CA GLY A 441 -19.17 3.52 18.01
C GLY A 441 -19.29 4.73 18.95
N ILE A 442 -18.85 4.62 20.21
CA ILE A 442 -18.70 5.77 21.12
C ILE A 442 -17.63 6.73 20.59
N GLY A 443 -16.46 6.20 20.20
CA GLY A 443 -15.35 6.99 19.68
C GLY A 443 -15.72 7.77 18.41
N SER A 444 -16.50 7.19 17.50
CA SER A 444 -16.91 7.85 16.25
C SER A 444 -17.87 9.00 16.49
N ARG A 445 -18.86 8.83 17.38
CA ARG A 445 -19.76 9.90 17.81
C ARG A 445 -18.99 11.04 18.50
N LEU A 446 -18.05 10.67 19.38
CA LEU A 446 -17.20 11.66 20.03
C LEU A 446 -16.33 12.43 19.03
N ALA A 447 -15.80 11.78 17.99
CA ALA A 447 -15.02 12.44 16.95
C ALA A 447 -15.84 13.49 16.19
N GLU A 448 -17.09 13.18 15.81
CA GLU A 448 -18.01 14.18 15.22
C GLU A 448 -18.28 15.35 16.19
N LEU A 449 -18.54 15.06 17.47
CA LEU A 449 -18.74 16.10 18.47
C LEU A 449 -17.51 17.02 18.60
N THR A 450 -16.31 16.46 18.60
CA THR A 450 -15.06 17.23 18.69
C THR A 450 -14.85 18.14 17.48
N VAL A 451 -15.18 17.70 16.26
CA VAL A 451 -15.07 18.54 15.05
C VAL A 451 -15.91 19.82 15.19
N GLU A 452 -17.12 19.73 15.74
CA GLU A 452 -18.00 20.90 15.93
C GLU A 452 -17.60 21.78 17.11
N LEU A 453 -16.99 21.21 18.15
CA LEU A 453 -16.46 21.96 19.28
C LEU A 453 -15.26 22.82 18.88
N ARG A 454 -14.40 22.34 17.97
CA ARG A 454 -13.20 23.06 17.51
C ARG A 454 -13.48 24.41 16.84
N GLN A 455 -14.71 24.65 16.43
CA GLN A 455 -15.12 25.94 15.85
C GLN A 455 -15.00 27.10 16.87
N THR A 456 -14.84 26.78 18.16
CA THR A 456 -14.79 27.75 19.26
C THR A 456 -13.59 27.47 20.19
N GLU A 457 -12.65 28.42 20.34
CA GLU A 457 -11.49 28.23 21.24
C GLU A 457 -11.88 28.07 22.72
N GLU A 458 -12.98 28.68 23.14
CA GLU A 458 -13.44 28.69 24.55
C GLU A 458 -13.76 27.29 25.10
N VAL A 459 -14.11 26.33 24.23
CA VAL A 459 -14.47 24.95 24.63
C VAL A 459 -13.29 23.98 24.55
N ARG A 460 -12.07 24.45 24.26
CA ARG A 460 -10.87 23.60 24.18
C ARG A 460 -10.65 22.74 25.43
N PRO A 461 -10.80 23.25 26.67
CA PRO A 461 -10.64 22.42 27.87
C PRO A 461 -11.66 21.27 27.96
N LEU A 462 -12.84 21.42 27.36
CA LEU A 462 -13.87 20.38 27.31
C LEU A 462 -13.47 19.28 26.31
N ILE A 463 -12.91 19.62 25.15
CA ILE A 463 -12.36 18.64 24.20
C ILE A 463 -11.27 17.80 24.88
N ASP A 464 -10.33 18.46 25.56
CA ASP A 464 -9.26 17.75 26.26
C ASP A 464 -9.82 16.84 27.38
N GLN A 465 -10.88 17.25 28.06
CA GLN A 465 -11.52 16.46 29.10
C GLN A 465 -12.29 15.27 28.54
N LEU A 466 -13.04 15.45 27.45
CA LEU A 466 -13.73 14.38 26.73
C LEU A 466 -12.74 13.31 26.23
N ASN A 467 -11.64 13.72 25.62
CA ASN A 467 -10.60 12.79 25.15
C ASN A 467 -9.96 12.04 26.32
N ARG A 468 -9.73 12.69 27.47
CA ARG A 468 -9.28 12.02 28.69
C ARG A 468 -10.30 11.00 29.20
N ASP A 469 -11.58 11.35 29.23
CA ASP A 469 -12.64 10.47 29.73
C ASP A 469 -12.83 9.25 28.81
N PHE A 470 -12.77 9.45 27.49
CA PHE A 470 -12.75 8.34 26.53
C PHE A 470 -11.49 7.48 26.67
N GLY A 471 -10.30 8.08 26.82
CA GLY A 471 -9.06 7.36 27.11
C GLY A 471 -9.15 6.47 28.36
N ASN A 472 -9.70 7.00 29.46
CA ASN A 472 -9.95 6.24 30.68
C ASN A 472 -10.90 5.06 30.42
N LEU A 473 -11.96 5.25 29.62
CA LEU A 473 -12.89 4.18 29.27
C LEU A 473 -12.18 3.07 28.51
N ARG A 474 -11.35 3.41 27.51
CA ARG A 474 -10.56 2.45 26.73
C ARG A 474 -9.62 1.64 27.62
N GLU A 475 -8.91 2.30 28.53
CA GLU A 475 -7.96 1.66 29.45
C GLU A 475 -8.65 0.63 30.36
N VAL A 476 -9.79 1.02 30.95
CA VAL A 476 -10.55 0.13 31.84
C VAL A 476 -11.15 -1.05 31.08
N VAL A 477 -11.66 -0.84 29.86
CA VAL A 477 -12.24 -1.90 29.02
C VAL A 477 -11.17 -2.88 28.54
N SER A 478 -9.95 -2.41 28.28
CA SER A 478 -8.84 -3.25 27.80
C SER A 478 -8.14 -4.04 28.90
N THR A 479 -8.49 -3.81 30.17
CA THR A 479 -7.86 -4.48 31.32
C THR A 479 -8.33 -5.94 31.42
N PRO A 480 -7.44 -6.95 31.30
CA PRO A 480 -7.83 -8.37 31.29
C PRO A 480 -8.48 -8.88 32.60
N ASP A 481 -8.24 -8.19 33.71
CA ASP A 481 -8.73 -8.57 35.04
C ASP A 481 -10.20 -8.14 35.25
N GLY A 482 -11.10 -9.02 34.80
CA GLY A 482 -12.55 -8.77 34.78
C GLY A 482 -13.22 -8.38 36.10
N SER A 483 -12.58 -8.60 37.26
CA SER A 483 -13.14 -8.17 38.56
C SER A 483 -12.79 -6.73 38.96
N SER A 484 -11.62 -6.24 38.56
CA SER A 484 -11.15 -4.89 38.93
C SER A 484 -11.50 -3.87 37.87
N GLY A 485 -11.45 -4.25 36.59
CA GLY A 485 -11.90 -3.39 35.49
C GLY A 485 -13.39 -3.07 35.59
N ALA A 486 -14.24 -4.08 35.82
CA ALA A 486 -15.69 -3.89 35.87
C ALA A 486 -16.16 -2.88 36.94
N ALA A 487 -15.48 -2.82 38.09
CA ALA A 487 -15.81 -1.88 39.16
C ALA A 487 -15.44 -0.42 38.83
N LEU A 488 -14.57 -0.21 37.85
CA LEU A 488 -14.13 1.12 37.41
C LEU A 488 -14.89 1.65 36.20
N ILE A 489 -15.58 0.79 35.43
CA ILE A 489 -16.29 1.23 34.22
C ILE A 489 -17.39 2.22 34.57
N GLU A 490 -18.25 1.91 35.54
CA GLU A 490 -19.38 2.77 35.91
C GLU A 490 -18.93 4.18 36.39
N PRO A 491 -17.95 4.32 37.31
CA PRO A 491 -17.38 5.64 37.63
C PRO A 491 -16.80 6.41 36.44
N VAL A 492 -16.19 5.72 35.47
CA VAL A 492 -15.65 6.35 34.27
C VAL A 492 -16.77 6.83 33.35
N LEU A 493 -17.83 6.02 33.16
CA LEU A 493 -19.01 6.41 32.38
C LEU A 493 -19.75 7.59 33.01
N GLU A 494 -19.89 7.63 34.35
CA GLU A 494 -20.49 8.75 35.07
C GLU A 494 -19.72 10.05 34.83
N ARG A 495 -18.40 10.02 35.03
CA ARG A 495 -17.53 11.19 34.77
C ARG A 495 -17.61 11.66 33.32
N PHE A 496 -17.65 10.72 32.37
CA PHE A 496 -17.78 11.05 30.95
C PHE A 496 -19.13 11.73 30.66
N CYS A 497 -20.23 11.24 31.27
CA CYS A 497 -21.54 11.89 31.18
C CYS A 497 -21.55 13.31 31.79
N GLU A 498 -20.84 13.53 32.91
CA GLU A 498 -20.69 14.87 33.51
C GLU A 498 -19.99 15.85 32.55
N THR A 499 -18.94 15.40 31.86
CA THR A 499 -18.27 16.22 30.85
C THR A 499 -19.19 16.54 29.67
N LEU A 500 -19.98 15.56 29.18
CA LEU A 500 -20.97 15.80 28.12
C LEU A 500 -22.06 16.78 28.55
N PHE A 501 -22.48 16.76 29.82
CA PHE A 501 -23.40 17.76 30.37
C PHE A 501 -22.77 19.16 30.33
N GLY A 502 -21.51 19.31 30.75
CA GLY A 502 -20.80 20.59 30.64
C GLY A 502 -20.66 21.09 29.21
N VAL A 503 -20.54 20.19 28.22
CA VAL A 503 -20.56 20.53 26.80
C VAL A 503 -21.93 21.04 26.37
N ALA A 504 -23.02 20.36 26.74
CA ALA A 504 -24.37 20.79 26.42
C ALA A 504 -24.72 22.16 27.05
N GLU A 505 -24.22 22.46 28.26
CA GLU A 505 -24.37 23.78 28.89
C GLU A 505 -23.58 24.88 28.14
N ALA A 506 -22.41 24.55 27.60
CA ALA A 506 -21.58 25.51 26.86
C ALA A 506 -22.04 25.70 25.40
N ARG A 507 -22.64 24.66 24.79
CA ARG A 507 -23.04 24.59 23.38
C ARG A 507 -24.42 23.92 23.27
N HIS A 508 -25.47 24.72 23.48
CA HIS A 508 -26.86 24.25 23.40
C HIS A 508 -27.24 23.67 22.03
N ASP A 509 -26.55 24.06 20.97
CA ASP A 509 -26.74 23.48 19.63
C ASP A 509 -26.29 22.01 19.52
N LEU A 510 -25.53 21.52 20.51
CA LEU A 510 -25.04 20.14 20.60
C LEU A 510 -25.75 19.29 21.66
N GLU A 511 -26.80 19.84 22.31
CA GLU A 511 -27.49 19.19 23.44
C GLU A 511 -28.02 17.80 23.07
N ASP A 512 -28.74 17.68 21.95
CA ASP A 512 -29.32 16.41 21.50
C ASP A 512 -28.25 15.32 21.25
N ARG A 513 -27.08 15.71 20.73
CA ARG A 513 -25.93 14.81 20.51
C ARG A 513 -25.31 14.36 21.82
N CYS A 514 -25.13 15.29 22.76
CA CYS A 514 -24.65 14.97 24.10
C CYS A 514 -25.61 14.01 24.82
N GLU A 515 -26.93 14.21 24.71
CA GLU A 515 -27.93 13.32 25.30
C GLU A 515 -27.92 11.93 24.67
N ASP A 516 -27.82 11.84 23.34
CA ASP A 516 -27.75 10.56 22.64
C ASP A 516 -26.47 9.79 23.00
N LEU A 517 -25.30 10.45 23.01
CA LEU A 517 -24.05 9.82 23.41
C LEU A 517 -24.07 9.35 24.87
N GLN A 518 -24.68 10.13 25.78
CA GLN A 518 -24.91 9.69 27.17
C GLN A 518 -25.78 8.44 27.24
N ARG A 519 -26.81 8.32 26.39
CA ARG A 519 -27.66 7.13 26.32
C ARG A 519 -26.84 5.92 25.87
N SER A 520 -26.02 6.06 24.84
CA SER A 520 -25.12 5.00 24.36
C SER A 520 -24.09 4.61 25.42
N LEU A 521 -23.50 5.56 26.14
CA LEU A 521 -22.59 5.29 27.27
C LEU A 521 -23.27 4.49 28.38
N ARG A 522 -24.52 4.82 28.75
CA ARG A 522 -25.28 4.07 29.77
C ARG A 522 -25.59 2.64 29.32
N ARG A 523 -25.81 2.42 28.02
CA ARG A 523 -26.08 1.11 27.43
C ARG A 523 -24.82 0.29 27.16
N PHE A 524 -23.62 0.88 27.29
CA PHE A 524 -22.36 0.23 26.93
C PHE A 524 -22.11 -1.11 27.65
N LEU A 525 -22.62 -1.25 28.88
CA LEU A 525 -22.53 -2.47 29.67
C LEU A 525 -23.77 -3.36 29.62
N GLU A 526 -24.82 -2.96 28.90
CA GLU A 526 -26.00 -3.81 28.76
C GLU A 526 -25.58 -5.11 28.05
N PRO A 527 -26.03 -6.27 28.58
CA PRO A 527 -25.80 -7.54 27.90
C PRO A 527 -26.49 -7.51 26.53
N PRO A 528 -26.00 -8.27 25.55
CA PRO A 528 -26.71 -8.49 24.29
C PRO A 528 -28.17 -8.85 24.57
N ASP A 529 -29.08 -8.24 23.83
CA ASP A 529 -30.49 -8.62 23.88
C ASP A 529 -30.60 -10.06 23.32
N ASP A 530 -31.08 -11.00 24.14
CA ASP A 530 -31.32 -12.40 23.75
C ASP A 530 -32.40 -12.53 22.65
N SER A 531 -33.05 -11.44 22.29
CA SER A 531 -33.99 -11.38 21.17
C SER A 531 -33.25 -11.65 19.86
N PRO A 532 -33.61 -12.69 19.08
CA PRO A 532 -33.01 -12.95 17.78
C PRO A 532 -33.29 -11.74 16.88
N GLY A 533 -32.25 -10.92 16.68
CA GLY A 533 -32.34 -9.77 15.80
C GLY A 533 -32.74 -10.24 14.40
N GLU A 534 -33.84 -9.72 13.88
CA GLU A 534 -34.09 -9.73 12.44
C GLU A 534 -32.99 -8.86 11.83
N PHE A 535 -31.87 -9.48 11.43
CA PHE A 535 -30.87 -8.79 10.63
C PHE A 535 -31.60 -8.22 9.41
N PRO A 536 -31.47 -6.90 9.13
CA PRO A 536 -31.97 -6.35 7.90
C PRO A 536 -31.40 -7.18 6.75
N ASP A 537 -32.28 -7.71 5.90
CA ASP A 537 -31.90 -8.36 4.65
C ASP A 537 -31.30 -7.27 3.76
N TYR A 538 -29.99 -7.04 3.91
CA TYR A 538 -29.20 -6.21 3.01
C TYR A 538 -29.09 -7.00 1.70
N GLY A 539 -30.16 -6.97 0.90
CA GLY A 539 -30.23 -7.72 -0.35
C GLY A 539 -28.98 -7.52 -1.19
N ASP A 540 -28.50 -8.62 -1.79
CA ASP A 540 -27.26 -8.77 -2.58
C ASP A 540 -27.16 -7.89 -3.85
N ASP A 541 -27.86 -6.76 -3.95
CA ASP A 541 -27.86 -5.85 -5.10
C ASP A 541 -26.67 -4.86 -5.10
N VAL A 542 -25.49 -5.29 -4.64
CA VAL A 542 -24.24 -4.58 -4.93
C VAL A 542 -23.62 -5.24 -6.17
N PRO A 543 -23.60 -4.56 -7.34
CA PRO A 543 -22.92 -5.10 -8.50
C PRO A 543 -21.42 -5.18 -8.19
N SER A 544 -20.91 -6.41 -8.22
CA SER A 544 -19.50 -6.79 -8.06
C SER A 544 -18.55 -6.11 -9.03
#